data_AF-B8IMH4-F1
#
_entry.id   AF-B8IMH4-F1
#
_cell.length_a   1.000
_cell.length_b   1.000
_cell.length_c   1.000
_cell.angle_alpha   90.00
_cell.angle_beta   90.00
_cell.angle_gamma   90.00
#
_symmetry.space_group_name_H-M   'P 1'
#
loop_
_entity.id
_entity.type
_entity.pdbx_description
1 polymer ?
#
loop_
_entity_poly.entity_id
_entity_poly.type
_entity_poly.pdbx_seq_one_letter_code
_entity_poly.pdbx_strand_id
1 'polypeptide(L)'
;MPLRTDDCWHYEGDAATREKRVYRDEALIGRVRRWHMVEPDGRYCAWFATEQWQGGRFHSVGELQATFDEALICLVSCLVPMAGPAPKPWQ
;
A
#
# COMPACT_ATOMS: atom_id res chain seq x y z
N MET A 1 -6.17 -11.82 -12.19
CA MET A 1 -6.80 -10.48 -12.26
C MET A 1 -5.69 -9.45 -12.33
N PRO A 2 -5.67 -8.59 -13.36
CA PRO A 2 -4.61 -7.60 -13.53
C PRO A 2 -4.70 -6.52 -12.45
N LEU A 3 -3.54 -6.15 -11.92
CA LEU A 3 -3.41 -4.97 -11.06
C LEU A 3 -3.12 -3.76 -11.95
N ARG A 4 -3.72 -2.62 -11.63
CA ARG A 4 -3.38 -1.33 -12.21
C ARG A 4 -2.91 -0.39 -11.12
N THR A 5 -1.99 0.49 -11.45
CA THR A 5 -1.55 1.58 -10.58
C THR A 5 -1.72 2.89 -11.31
N ASP A 6 -1.85 4.02 -10.60
CA ASP A 6 -1.78 5.32 -11.24
C ASP A 6 -0.46 5.45 -12.02
N ASP A 7 -0.51 6.05 -13.21
CA ASP A 7 0.68 6.24 -14.05
C ASP A 7 1.68 7.21 -13.39
N CYS A 8 1.16 8.26 -12.77
CA CYS A 8 1.91 9.31 -12.12
C CYS A 8 1.89 9.20 -10.59
N TRP A 9 2.90 9.77 -9.95
CA TRP A 9 2.90 10.00 -8.51
C TRP A 9 2.10 11.27 -8.20
N HIS A 10 1.17 11.18 -7.26
CA HIS A 10 0.32 12.28 -6.82
C HIS A 10 0.85 12.90 -5.52
N TYR A 11 0.59 14.21 -5.35
CA TYR A 11 0.83 14.92 -4.09
C TYR A 11 -0.47 15.00 -3.31
N GLU A 12 -0.45 14.62 -2.04
CA GLU A 12 -1.60 14.80 -1.14
C GLU A 12 -1.16 15.69 0.04
N GLY A 13 -1.26 17.01 -0.15
CA GLY A 13 -1.03 18.02 0.89
C GLY A 13 0.43 18.21 1.33
N ASP A 14 1.26 17.17 1.31
CA ASP A 14 2.67 17.18 1.67
C ASP A 14 3.55 16.97 0.42
N ALA A 15 4.46 17.91 0.16
CA ALA A 15 5.40 17.83 -0.95
C ALA A 15 6.47 16.74 -0.77
N ALA A 16 6.73 16.32 0.47
CA ALA A 16 7.70 15.28 0.79
C ALA A 16 7.14 13.86 0.58
N THR A 17 5.81 13.73 0.60
CA THR A 17 5.12 12.46 0.39
C THR A 17 4.51 12.41 -1.01
N ARG A 18 4.71 11.30 -1.70
CA ARG A 18 4.10 11.01 -2.99
C ARG A 18 3.28 9.73 -2.90
N GLU A 19 2.15 9.65 -3.59
CA GLU A 19 1.34 8.43 -3.59
C GLU A 19 0.99 7.92 -5.00
N LYS A 20 0.74 6.62 -5.09
CA LYS A 20 0.12 5.95 -6.23
C LYS A 20 -1.01 5.07 -5.72
N ARG A 21 -2.21 5.21 -6.28
CA ARG A 21 -3.33 4.32 -5.99
C ARG A 21 -3.18 3.02 -6.75
N VAL A 22 -3.70 1.96 -6.16
CA VAL A 22 -3.64 0.60 -6.67
C VAL A 22 -5.06 0.09 -6.83
N TYR A 23 -5.34 -0.46 -8.00
CA TYR A 23 -6.65 -0.96 -8.40
C TYR A 23 -6.56 -2.43 -8.80
N ARG A 24 -7.65 -3.16 -8.54
CA ARG A 24 -7.88 -4.51 -9.05
C ARG A 24 -9.27 -4.51 -9.69
N ASP A 25 -9.34 -4.89 -10.96
CA ASP A 25 -10.59 -4.90 -11.74
C ASP A 25 -11.35 -3.56 -11.64
N GLU A 26 -10.63 -2.45 -11.85
CA GLU A 26 -11.11 -1.06 -11.69
C GLU A 26 -11.49 -0.61 -10.27
N ALA A 27 -11.56 -1.52 -9.29
CA ALA A 27 -11.84 -1.17 -7.91
C ALA A 27 -10.57 -0.73 -7.18
N LEU A 28 -10.65 0.40 -6.46
CA LEU A 28 -9.59 0.87 -5.57
C LEU A 28 -9.39 -0.11 -4.41
N ILE A 29 -8.19 -0.68 -4.29
CA ILE A 29 -7.83 -1.61 -3.21
C ILE A 29 -6.88 -0.99 -2.19
N GLY A 30 -6.21 0.11 -2.55
CA GLY A 30 -5.27 0.77 -1.66
C GLY A 30 -4.41 1.80 -2.35
N ARG A 31 -3.37 2.24 -1.66
CA ARG A 31 -2.34 3.13 -2.19
C ARG A 31 -0.96 2.77 -1.62
N VAL A 32 0.06 3.16 -2.36
CA VAL A 32 1.46 3.12 -1.93
C VAL A 32 1.93 4.57 -1.81
N ARG A 33 2.37 4.95 -0.62
CA ARG A 33 3.03 6.24 -0.35
C ARG A 33 4.54 6.05 -0.39
N ARG A 34 5.26 7.08 -0.82
CA ARG A 34 6.71 7.15 -0.88
C ARG A 34 7.21 8.46 -0.29
N TRP A 35 8.25 8.40 0.51
CA TRP A 35 9.07 9.55 0.88
C TRP A 35 10.55 9.16 0.83
N HIS A 36 11.42 10.17 0.87
CA HIS A 36 12.85 9.96 0.93
C HIS A 36 13.38 10.41 2.29
N MET A 37 14.35 9.68 2.80
CA MET A 37 15.12 10.06 3.98
C MET A 37 16.60 10.07 3.62
N VAL A 38 17.34 11.02 4.18
CA VAL A 38 18.81 11.03 4.12
C VAL A 38 19.30 10.36 5.40
N GLU A 39 19.98 9.25 5.25
CA GLU A 39 20.63 8.54 6.37
C GLU A 39 21.79 9.38 6.94
N PRO A 40 22.23 9.13 8.19
CA PRO A 40 23.32 9.88 8.81
C PRO A 40 24.65 9.86 8.02
N ASP A 41 24.84 8.86 7.16
CA ASP A 41 26.00 8.73 6.28
C ASP A 41 25.83 9.42 4.91
N GLY A 42 24.72 10.14 4.71
CA GLY A 42 24.41 10.87 3.48
C GLY A 42 23.74 10.03 2.39
N ARG A 43 23.43 8.74 2.63
CA ARG A 43 22.71 7.93 1.66
C ARG A 43 21.23 8.34 1.58
N TYR A 44 20.73 8.49 0.35
CA TYR A 44 19.31 8.68 0.10
C TYR A 44 18.60 7.32 0.08
N CYS A 45 17.68 7.13 1.00
CA CYS A 45 16.85 5.92 1.10
C CYS A 45 15.39 6.25 0.81
N ALA A 46 14.76 5.41 -0.01
CA ALA A 46 13.34 5.50 -0.28
C ALA A 46 12.58 4.60 0.71
N TRP A 47 11.58 5.20 1.34
CA TRP A 47 10.67 4.53 2.25
C TRP A 47 9.28 4.50 1.64
N PHE A 48 8.58 3.41 1.86
CA PHE A 48 7.26 3.16 1.33
C PHE A 48 6.30 2.76 2.44
N ALA A 49 5.10 3.34 2.44
CA ALA A 49 3.99 2.87 3.24
C ALA A 49 2.90 2.31 2.34
N THR A 50 2.31 1.20 2.73
CA THR A 50 1.21 0.55 2.04
C THR A 50 -0.06 0.74 2.86
N GLU A 51 -1.11 1.23 2.20
CA GLU A 51 -2.41 1.44 2.84
C GLU A 51 -3.51 0.76 2.03
N GLN A 52 -4.40 0.06 2.72
CA GLN A 52 -5.58 -0.56 2.12
C GLN A 52 -6.77 0.39 2.14
N TRP A 53 -7.59 0.32 1.09
CA TRP A 53 -8.86 1.01 1.01
C TRP A 53 -9.96 0.16 1.67
N GLN A 54 -10.50 0.62 2.80
CA GLN A 54 -11.57 -0.06 3.52
C GLN A 54 -12.57 0.97 4.05
N GLY A 55 -13.87 0.74 3.88
CA GLY A 55 -14.91 1.58 4.48
C GLY A 55 -14.83 3.07 4.11
N GLY A 56 -14.30 3.41 2.94
CA GLY A 56 -14.15 4.80 2.49
C GLY A 56 -12.91 5.53 3.02
N ARG A 57 -11.95 4.81 3.62
CA ARG A 57 -10.72 5.36 4.18
C ARG A 57 -9.51 4.47 3.89
N PHE A 58 -8.32 5.07 3.95
CA PHE A 58 -7.05 4.36 3.87
C PHE A 58 -6.58 3.91 5.25
N HIS A 59 -6.16 2.65 5.36
CA HIS A 59 -5.65 2.04 6.58
C HIS A 59 -4.25 1.50 6.34
N SER A 60 -3.28 1.91 7.16
CA SER A 60 -1.89 1.42 7.05
C SER A 60 -1.82 -0.09 7.30
N VAL A 61 -1.10 -0.79 6.42
CA VAL A 61 -0.85 -2.23 6.52
C VAL A 61 0.63 -2.59 6.48
N GLY A 62 1.51 -1.64 6.17
CA GLY A 62 2.95 -1.88 6.19
C GLY A 62 3.76 -0.62 5.89
N GLU A 63 5.00 -0.65 6.36
CA GLU A 63 6.02 0.35 6.07
C GLU A 63 7.35 -0.38 5.86
N LEU A 64 8.06 -0.03 4.79
CA LEU A 64 9.30 -0.70 4.40
C LEU A 64 10.25 0.23 3.65
N GLN A 65 11.53 0.10 3.96
CA GLN A 65 12.62 0.60 3.12
C GLN A 65 12.82 -0.39 1.97
N ALA A 66 12.30 -0.07 0.80
CA ALA A 66 12.19 -1.03 -0.30
C ALA A 66 12.06 -0.35 -1.66
N THR A 67 11.69 -1.12 -2.67
CA THR A 67 11.23 -0.63 -3.97
C THR A 67 9.71 -0.51 -4.03
N PHE A 68 9.20 0.16 -5.07
CA PHE A 68 7.76 0.25 -5.31
C PHE A 68 7.12 -1.12 -5.54
N ASP A 69 7.78 -2.02 -6.28
CA ASP A 69 7.23 -3.34 -6.59
C ASP A 69 7.13 -4.22 -5.32
N GLU A 70 8.12 -4.15 -4.43
CA GLU A 70 8.07 -4.83 -3.13
C GLU A 70 6.95 -4.29 -2.24
N ALA A 71 6.76 -2.96 -2.21
CA ALA A 71 5.65 -2.35 -1.50
C ALA A 71 4.29 -2.77 -2.11
N LEU A 72 4.19 -2.86 -3.44
CA LEU A 72 2.99 -3.33 -4.13
C LEU A 72 2.69 -4.80 -3.78
N ILE A 73 3.71 -5.66 -3.74
CA ILE A 73 3.58 -7.05 -3.31
C ILE A 73 3.09 -7.12 -1.86
N CYS A 74 3.64 -6.30 -0.97
CA CYS A 74 3.20 -6.22 0.43
C CYS A 74 1.72 -5.86 0.53
N LEU A 75 1.28 -4.79 -0.14
CA LEU A 75 -0.14 -4.38 -0.16
C LEU A 75 -1.04 -5.53 -0.61
N VAL A 76 -0.68 -6.19 -1.71
CA VAL A 76 -1.48 -7.27 -2.31
C VAL A 76 -1.50 -8.52 -1.45
N SER A 77 -0.39 -8.83 -0.76
CA SER A 77 -0.28 -9.97 0.15
C SER A 77 -1.08 -9.77 1.43
N CYS A 78 -1.31 -8.52 1.84
CA CYS A 78 -2.16 -8.20 2.98
C CYS A 78 -3.67 -8.23 2.65
N LEU A 79 -4.06 -8.38 1.38
CA LEU A 79 -5.47 -8.45 0.95
C LEU A 79 -6.10 -9.86 1.13
N VAL A 80 -5.50 -10.74 1.93
CA VAL A 80 -6.08 -12.07 2.22
C VAL A 80 -7.44 -11.88 2.88
N PRO A 81 -8.49 -12.57 2.40
CA PRO A 81 -9.86 -12.23 2.74
C PRO A 81 -10.20 -12.63 4.19
N MET A 82 -10.93 -11.77 4.90
CA MET A 82 -11.84 -12.20 5.95
C MET A 82 -13.02 -12.98 5.36
N ALA A 83 -12.73 -14.05 4.61
CA ALA A 83 -13.71 -14.99 4.08
C ALA A 83 -13.30 -16.42 4.45
N GLY A 84 -13.28 -16.68 5.76
CA GLY A 84 -13.52 -18.02 6.29
C GLY A 84 -14.79 -17.94 7.13
N PRO A 85 -15.79 -18.82 6.95
CA PRO A 85 -16.89 -18.90 7.90
C PRO A 85 -16.30 -19.20 9.28
N ALA A 86 -16.76 -18.49 10.32
CA ALA A 86 -16.43 -18.80 11.70
C ALA A 86 -16.62 -20.31 11.94
N PRO A 87 -15.68 -21.01 12.59
CA PRO A 87 -15.86 -22.42 12.89
C PRO A 87 -17.17 -22.57 13.68
N LYS A 88 -18.12 -23.33 13.12
CA LYS A 88 -19.34 -23.67 13.85
C LYS A 88 -18.91 -24.40 15.13
N PRO A 89 -19.40 -24.00 16.32
CA PRO A 89 -19.21 -24.82 17.49
C PRO A 89 -19.88 -26.16 17.22
N TRP A 90 -19.09 -27.23 17.33
CA TRP A 90 -19.53 -28.61 17.19
C TRP A 90 -20.79 -28.84 18.03
N GLN A 91 -21.87 -29.32 17.40
CA GLN A 91 -23.00 -29.96 18.09
C GLN A 91 -22.64 -31.40 18.42
#